data_AF-A0A966UHQ2-F1
#
_entry.id   AF-A0A966UHQ2-F1
#
_cell.length_a   1.000
_cell.length_b   1.000
_cell.length_c   1.000
_cell.angle_alpha   90.00
_cell.angle_beta   90.00
_cell.angle_gamma   90.00
#
_symmetry.space_group_name_H-M   'P 1'
#
loop_
_entity.id
_entity.type
_entity.pdbx_description
1 polymer ?
#
loop_
_entity_poly.entity_id
_entity_poly.type
_entity_poly.pdbx_seq_one_letter_code
_entity_poly.pdbx_strand_id
1 'polypeptide(L)'
;MSNSKPKVEIPNTPAPAGLIVEDLVVGEGQEAVSGKSVSVHYVGVAWSTAKQFDSSWDRDEPFEFGLGASQVIAGWDKGVAGMKVGGRRKLTIPPDMGYGSRGA
;
A
#
# COMPACT_ATOMS: atom_id res chain seq x y z
N MET A 1 8.46 -11.72 -14.79
CA MET A 1 7.91 -11.17 -13.53
C MET A 1 6.40 -11.13 -13.67
N SER A 2 5.64 -11.88 -12.86
CA SER A 2 4.18 -11.93 -13.00
C SER A 2 3.54 -10.63 -12.52
N ASN A 3 3.16 -9.77 -13.47
CA ASN A 3 2.19 -8.68 -13.29
C ASN A 3 0.78 -9.25 -13.06
N SER A 4 0.63 -10.17 -12.11
CA SER A 4 -0.65 -10.72 -11.71
C SER A 4 -1.10 -10.09 -10.39
N LYS A 5 -2.41 -9.95 -10.23
CA LYS A 5 -3.03 -9.50 -8.99
C LYS A 5 -2.49 -10.32 -7.80
N PRO A 6 -1.91 -9.67 -6.78
CA PRO A 6 -1.39 -10.38 -5.62
C PRO A 6 -2.53 -10.96 -4.77
N LYS A 7 -2.29 -12.13 -4.18
CA LYS A 7 -3.13 -12.65 -3.09
C LYS A 7 -2.56 -12.15 -1.77
N VAL A 8 -3.41 -11.53 -0.96
CA VAL A 8 -3.05 -11.00 0.36
C VAL A 8 -3.77 -11.83 1.41
N GLU A 9 -3.01 -12.45 2.31
CA GLU A 9 -3.54 -13.20 3.44
C GLU A 9 -3.29 -12.41 4.72
N ILE A 10 -4.31 -12.29 5.57
CA ILE A 10 -4.24 -11.61 6.86
C ILE A 10 -4.06 -12.68 7.95
N PRO A 11 -3.00 -12.60 8.77
CA PRO A 11 -2.83 -13.52 9.89
C PRO A 11 -3.91 -13.26 10.96
N ASN A 12 -4.27 -14.30 11.72
CA ASN A 12 -5.20 -14.18 12.84
C ASN A 12 -4.51 -13.62 14.10
N THR A 13 -3.85 -12.47 13.96
CA THR A 13 -3.17 -11.74 15.03
C THR A 13 -3.76 -10.32 15.14
N PRO A 14 -3.60 -9.62 16.26
CA PRO A 14 -3.94 -8.21 16.34
C PRO A 14 -3.19 -7.39 15.28
N ALA A 15 -3.80 -6.29 14.83
CA ALA A 15 -3.12 -5.35 13.95
C ALA A 15 -1.86 -4.81 14.65
N PRO A 16 -0.75 -4.59 13.92
CA PRO A 16 0.46 -4.06 14.53
C PRO A 16 0.21 -2.65 15.08
N ALA A 17 1.01 -2.24 16.06
CA ALA A 17 0.97 -0.90 16.63
C ALA A 17 1.71 0.14 15.77
N GLY A 18 2.41 -0.29 14.72
CA GLY A 18 3.20 0.57 13.84
C GLY A 18 3.12 0.11 12.40
N LEU A 19 3.52 1.01 11.49
CA LEU A 19 3.63 0.71 10.07
C LEU A 19 4.73 -0.33 9.83
N ILE A 20 4.36 -1.46 9.22
CA ILE A 20 5.32 -2.47 8.76
C ILE A 20 5.46 -2.33 7.25
N VAL A 21 6.71 -2.27 6.80
CA VAL A 21 7.08 -2.15 5.39
C VAL A 21 7.93 -3.36 5.01
N GLU A 22 7.50 -4.12 4.01
CA GLU A 22 8.22 -5.28 3.50
C GLU A 22 8.37 -5.17 1.99
N ASP A 23 9.60 -5.05 1.50
CA ASP A 23 9.90 -5.10 0.07
C ASP A 23 9.88 -6.56 -0.42
N LEU A 24 8.85 -6.90 -1.20
CA LEU A 24 8.73 -8.21 -1.83
C LEU A 24 9.59 -8.28 -3.10
N VAL A 25 9.67 -7.16 -3.82
CA VAL A 25 10.53 -6.97 -4.99
C VAL A 25 11.07 -5.55 -4.92
N VAL A 26 12.39 -5.39 -4.96
CA VAL A 26 13.02 -4.08 -5.05
C VAL A 26 13.08 -3.67 -6.51
N GLY A 27 12.53 -2.49 -6.84
CA GLY A 27 12.58 -1.94 -8.18
C GLY A 27 13.97 -1.40 -8.54
N GLU A 28 14.23 -1.26 -9.83
CA GLU A 28 15.50 -0.73 -10.36
C GLU A 28 15.37 0.70 -10.89
N GLY A 29 14.14 1.22 -10.98
CA GLY A 29 13.89 2.56 -11.51
C GLY A 29 14.04 3.66 -10.45
N GLN A 30 13.48 4.83 -10.79
CA GLN A 30 13.53 6.01 -9.92
C GLN A 30 12.88 5.75 -8.56
N GLU A 31 13.44 6.38 -7.53
CA GLU A 31 12.92 6.32 -6.17
C GLU A 31 11.73 7.27 -6.00
N ALA A 32 10.69 6.80 -5.31
CA ALA A 32 9.52 7.57 -4.93
C ALA A 32 9.89 8.49 -3.76
N VAL A 33 9.96 9.80 -4.06
CA VAL A 33 10.31 10.85 -3.11
C VAL A 33 9.15 11.84 -2.92
N SER A 34 9.05 12.42 -1.73
CA SER A 34 8.01 13.39 -1.39
C SER A 34 7.96 14.56 -2.39
N GLY A 35 6.75 14.99 -2.75
CA GLY A 35 6.52 16.05 -3.74
C GLY A 35 6.52 15.57 -5.20
N LYS A 36 6.61 14.26 -5.46
CA LYS A 36 6.44 13.66 -6.79
C LYS A 36 5.10 12.95 -6.90
N SER A 37 4.61 12.82 -8.12
CA SER A 37 3.47 11.96 -8.43
C SER A 37 3.95 10.51 -8.52
N VAL A 38 3.18 9.58 -7.94
CA VAL A 38 3.45 8.15 -7.97
C VAL A 38 2.21 7.44 -8.50
N SER A 39 2.43 6.49 -9.40
CA SER A 39 1.39 5.62 -9.96
C SER A 39 1.64 4.19 -9.48
N VAL A 40 0.63 3.56 -8.86
CA VAL A 40 0.77 2.21 -8.30
C VAL A 40 -0.41 1.32 -8.63
N HIS A 41 -0.11 0.04 -8.82
CA HIS A 41 -1.10 -1.01 -8.66
C HIS A 41 -1.08 -1.55 -7.22
N TYR A 42 -2.25 -1.77 -6.65
CA TYR A 42 -2.41 -2.23 -5.27
C TYR A 42 -3.65 -3.12 -5.08
N VAL A 43 -3.62 -3.88 -3.99
CA VAL A 43 -4.78 -4.59 -3.43
C VAL A 43 -4.87 -4.22 -1.95
N GLY A 44 -6.01 -3.68 -1.54
CA GLY A 44 -6.31 -3.32 -0.16
C GLY A 44 -7.20 -4.39 0.49
N VAL A 45 -6.73 -4.96 1.60
CA VAL A 45 -7.48 -5.94 2.40
C VAL A 45 -7.66 -5.42 3.81
N ALA A 46 -8.88 -5.47 4.31
CA ALA A 46 -9.21 -5.02 5.66
C ALA A 46 -8.77 -6.07 6.67
N TRP A 47 -7.95 -5.66 7.65
CA TRP A 47 -7.44 -6.56 8.68
C TRP A 47 -8.55 -7.22 9.49
N SER A 48 -9.62 -6.48 9.80
CA SER A 48 -10.74 -6.93 10.64
C SER A 48 -11.60 -8.03 10.00
N THR A 49 -11.74 -8.02 8.68
CA THR A 49 -12.62 -8.95 7.95
C THR A 49 -11.86 -9.93 7.07
N ALA A 50 -10.55 -9.72 6.88
CA ALA A 50 -9.73 -10.38 5.87
C ALA A 50 -10.29 -10.29 4.44
N LYS A 51 -11.17 -9.32 4.17
CA LYS A 51 -11.77 -9.10 2.85
C LYS A 51 -11.09 -7.97 2.12
N GLN A 52 -10.95 -8.13 0.83
CA GLN A 52 -10.56 -7.04 -0.05
C GLN A 52 -11.61 -5.94 0.00
N PHE A 53 -11.19 -4.70 0.28
CA PHE A 53 -12.06 -3.52 0.21
C PHE A 53 -11.82 -2.72 -1.07
N ASP A 54 -10.60 -2.76 -1.62
CA ASP A 54 -10.26 -2.07 -2.87
C ASP A 54 -9.12 -2.78 -3.61
N SER A 55 -9.05 -2.61 -4.93
CA SER A 55 -7.99 -3.14 -5.80
C SER A 55 -7.96 -2.36 -7.12
N SER A 56 -6.81 -1.79 -7.46
CA SER A 56 -6.59 -1.20 -8.78
C SER A 56 -6.66 -2.24 -9.92
N TRP A 57 -6.33 -3.50 -9.60
CA TRP A 57 -6.35 -4.60 -10.57
C TRP A 57 -7.76 -4.97 -11.01
N ASP A 58 -8.78 -4.64 -10.21
CA ASP A 58 -10.18 -4.94 -10.56
C ASP A 58 -10.75 -3.89 -11.51
N ARG A 59 -10.07 -2.74 -11.62
CA ARG A 59 -10.39 -1.63 -12.52
C ARG A 59 -9.47 -1.55 -13.73
N ASP A 60 -8.42 -2.39 -13.80
CA ASP A 60 -7.34 -2.31 -14.79
C ASP A 60 -6.72 -0.90 -14.93
N GLU A 61 -6.77 -0.11 -13.86
CA GLU A 61 -6.32 1.29 -13.85
C GLU A 61 -5.42 1.52 -12.62
N PRO A 62 -4.15 1.95 -12.81
CA PRO A 62 -3.28 2.36 -11.71
C PRO A 62 -3.87 3.53 -10.92
N PHE A 63 -3.56 3.59 -9.63
CA PHE A 63 -3.93 4.72 -8.80
C PHE A 63 -2.78 5.71 -8.72
N GLU A 64 -3.06 6.97 -9.08
CA GLU A 64 -2.10 8.07 -9.05
C GLU A 64 -2.35 9.01 -7.88
N PHE A 65 -1.29 9.40 -7.19
CA PHE A 65 -1.36 10.35 -6.08
C PHE A 65 -0.02 11.09 -5.90
N GLY A 66 -0.08 12.27 -5.31
CA GLY A 66 1.10 13.03 -4.88
C GLY A 66 1.65 12.49 -3.57
N LEU A 67 2.88 11.98 -3.59
CA LEU A 67 3.54 11.43 -2.41
C LEU A 67 3.88 12.53 -1.40
N GLY A 68 3.43 12.37 -0.15
CA GLY A 68 3.66 13.32 0.92
C GLY A 68 2.78 14.57 0.83
N ALA A 69 1.75 14.56 -0.03
CA ALA A 69 0.78 15.64 -0.15
C ALA A 69 -0.47 15.42 0.73
N SER A 70 -0.50 14.38 1.58
CA SER A 70 -1.66 14.02 2.42
C SER A 70 -2.94 13.79 1.61
N GLN A 71 -2.80 13.31 0.37
CA GLN A 71 -3.91 12.91 -0.51
C GLN A 71 -4.41 11.49 -0.23
N VAL A 72 -3.61 10.71 0.49
CA VAL A 72 -3.86 9.31 0.85
C VAL A 72 -3.70 9.14 2.37
N ILE A 73 -4.06 7.97 2.88
CA ILE A 73 -3.85 7.64 4.30
C ILE A 73 -2.36 7.76 4.67
N ALA A 74 -2.07 8.16 5.91
CA ALA A 74 -0.70 8.43 6.36
C ALA A 74 0.25 7.22 6.19
N GLY A 75 -0.28 5.99 6.28
CA GLY A 75 0.49 4.78 6.04
C GLY A 75 0.98 4.63 4.61
N TRP A 76 0.26 5.16 3.63
CA TRP A 76 0.71 5.21 2.23
C TRP A 76 1.79 6.26 2.03
N ASP A 77 1.56 7.49 2.52
CA ASP A 77 2.55 8.57 2.40
C ASP A 77 3.91 8.18 3.01
N LYS A 78 3.89 7.45 4.14
CA LYS A 78 5.11 6.94 4.78
C LYS A 78 5.64 5.66 4.14
N GLY A 79 4.76 4.74 3.75
CA GLY A 79 5.13 3.40 3.30
C GLY A 79 5.62 3.34 1.85
N VAL A 80 5.14 4.25 1.00
CA VAL A 80 5.55 4.32 -0.43
C VAL A 80 6.84 5.11 -0.60
N ALA A 81 7.16 6.02 0.32
CA ALA A 81 8.44 6.72 0.31
C ALA A 81 9.63 5.74 0.29
N GLY A 82 10.61 6.02 -0.57
CA GLY A 82 11.80 5.18 -0.77
C GLY A 82 11.57 3.91 -1.60
N MET A 83 10.34 3.64 -2.05
CA MET A 83 10.09 2.56 -2.99
C MET A 83 10.61 2.93 -4.40
N LYS A 84 11.11 1.97 -5.17
CA LYS A 84 11.59 2.20 -6.54
C LYS A 84 10.60 1.73 -7.58
N VAL A 85 10.55 2.44 -8.72
CA VAL A 85 9.75 2.04 -9.88
C VAL A 85 10.08 0.61 -10.30
N GLY A 86 9.03 -0.19 -10.55
CA GLY A 86 9.13 -1.63 -10.83
C GLY A 86 9.16 -2.52 -9.57
N GLY A 87 9.21 -1.93 -8.37
CA GLY A 87 9.15 -2.65 -7.11
C GLY A 87 7.75 -3.13 -6.74
N ARG A 88 7.70 -4.03 -5.76
CA ARG A 88 6.46 -4.49 -5.09
C ARG A 88 6.70 -4.53 -3.60
N ARG A 89 5.83 -3.85 -2.84
CA ARG A 89 5.95 -3.68 -1.39
C ARG A 89 4.65 -4.07 -0.71
N LYS A 90 4.74 -4.76 0.42
CA LYS A 90 3.62 -5.03 1.32
C LYS A 90 3.67 -4.01 2.44
N LEU A 91 2.55 -3.34 2.66
CA LEU A 91 2.36 -2.40 3.75
C LEU A 91 1.33 -2.99 4.72
N THR A 92 1.71 -3.14 5.99
CA THR A 92 0.75 -3.41 7.07
C THR A 92 0.57 -2.13 7.85
N ILE A 93 -0.59 -1.50 7.67
CA ILE A 93 -0.86 -0.15 8.17
C ILE A 93 -1.70 -0.25 9.45
N PRO A 94 -1.22 0.30 10.58
CA PRO A 94 -1.99 0.33 11.81
C PRO A 94 -3.22 1.24 11.67
N PRO A 95 -4.29 1.05 12.45
CA PRO A 95 -5.53 1.81 12.29
C PRO A 95 -5.34 3.33 12.34
N ASP A 96 -4.49 3.84 13.22
CA ASP A 96 -4.18 5.27 13.38
C ASP A 96 -3.53 5.91 12.14
N MET A 97 -2.87 5.13 11.29
CA MET A 97 -2.30 5.57 10.01
C MET A 97 -3.13 5.13 8.79
N GLY A 98 -4.24 4.43 9.02
CA GLY A 98 -5.20 3.98 8.01
C GLY A 98 -6.51 4.74 8.11
N TYR A 99 -7.59 4.03 8.43
CA TYR A 99 -8.96 4.57 8.51
C TYR A 99 -9.46 4.75 9.96
N GLY A 100 -8.58 4.62 10.95
CA GLY A 100 -8.90 4.76 12.37
C GLY A 100 -9.89 3.70 12.87
N SER A 101 -10.69 4.08 13.87
CA SER A 101 -11.73 3.22 14.44
C SER A 101 -12.91 2.96 13.49
N ARG A 102 -13.01 3.71 12.38
CA ARG A 102 -14.06 3.51 11.38
C ARG A 102 -13.84 2.25 10.55
N GLY A 103 -12.60 1.74 10.50
CA GLY A 103 -12.23 0.60 9.66
C GLY A 103 -12.23 0.94 8.18
N ALA A 104 -11.69 0.01 7.39
CA ALA A 104 -11.80 -0.02 5.93
C ALA A 104 -12.93 -0.98 5.53
#